data_AF-A0A6P0Y4T3-F1
#
_entry.id   AF-A0A6P0Y4T3-F1
#
_cell.length_a   1.000
_cell.length_b   1.000
_cell.length_c   1.000
_cell.angle_alpha   90.00
_cell.angle_beta   90.00
_cell.angle_gamma   90.00
#
_symmetry.space_group_name_H-M   'P 1'
#
loop_
_entity.id
_entity.type
_entity.pdbx_description
1 polymer ?
#
loop_
_entity_poly.entity_id
_entity_poly.type
_entity_poly.pdbx_seq_one_letter_code
_entity_poly.pdbx_strand_id
1 'polypeptide(L)'
;KEIVIQAAKDAVLQEKNILRQLLNIRNYVYDQLSYGVTAKIDTPDIVLERGVGSCGEYVGLLLALARLNNIGCRTVGRYKCPAFADRKGVPLEPEFNHVWLEFYLPGFGWVPMESNPDDLQEGGPYPLRFFMGLAWYHVEIGKGIKFETLKNKGIPVNKEKVSIGNLAINHVRFTILEELLNNE
;
A
#
# COMPACT_ATOMS: atom_id res chain seq x y z
N LYS A 1 13.10 15.13 -4.95
CA LYS A 1 14.34 15.49 -4.22
C LYS A 1 15.45 14.54 -4.66
N GLU A 2 16.71 14.97 -4.58
CA GLU A 2 17.87 14.25 -5.11
C GLU A 2 18.01 12.82 -4.57
N ILE A 3 17.78 12.61 -3.26
CA ILE A 3 17.86 11.29 -2.62
C ILE A 3 16.94 10.23 -3.25
N VAL A 4 15.70 10.60 -3.60
CA VAL A 4 14.72 9.69 -4.20
C VAL A 4 15.09 9.34 -5.65
N ILE A 5 15.66 10.30 -6.39
CA ILE A 5 16.14 10.06 -7.76
C ILE A 5 17.35 9.12 -7.73
N GLN A 6 18.25 9.30 -6.76
CA GLN A 6 19.40 8.44 -6.59
C GLN A 6 18.97 7.02 -6.17
N ALA A 7 18.09 6.90 -5.19
CA ALA A 7 17.50 5.63 -4.78
C ALA A 7 16.82 4.88 -5.94
N ALA A 8 16.12 5.59 -6.83
CA ALA A 8 15.48 4.97 -7.99
C ALA A 8 16.50 4.36 -8.97
N LYS A 9 17.67 4.98 -9.11
CA LYS A 9 18.77 4.48 -9.95
C LYS A 9 19.48 3.32 -9.26
N ASP A 10 19.79 3.47 -7.97
CA ASP A 10 20.52 2.48 -7.18
C ASP A 10 19.73 1.17 -7.04
N ALA A 11 18.40 1.27 -6.91
CA ALA A 11 17.54 0.12 -6.81
C ALA A 11 17.53 -0.73 -8.10
N VAL A 12 17.62 -0.12 -9.29
CA VAL A 12 17.50 -0.84 -10.57
C VAL A 12 18.86 -1.18 -11.19
N LEU A 13 19.88 -0.36 -10.92
CA LEU A 13 21.21 -0.45 -11.55
C LEU A 13 21.11 -0.57 -13.09
N GLN A 14 21.53 -1.71 -13.64
CA GLN A 14 21.53 -1.99 -15.08
C GLN A 14 20.44 -2.99 -15.49
N GLU A 15 19.52 -3.36 -14.59
CA GLU A 15 18.45 -4.29 -14.89
C GLU A 15 17.47 -3.68 -15.92
N LYS A 16 17.07 -4.47 -16.92
CA LYS A 16 16.19 -4.05 -18.01
C LYS A 16 14.86 -4.77 -18.03
N ASN A 17 14.75 -5.91 -17.36
CA ASN A 17 13.51 -6.65 -17.23
C ASN A 17 12.60 -5.99 -16.20
N ILE A 18 11.44 -5.51 -16.61
CA ILE A 18 10.49 -4.75 -15.77
C ILE A 18 10.16 -5.47 -14.46
N LEU A 19 9.96 -6.80 -14.49
CA LEU A 19 9.66 -7.56 -13.27
C LEU A 19 10.86 -7.59 -12.32
N ARG A 20 12.07 -7.77 -12.84
CA ARG A 20 13.28 -7.72 -12.02
C ARG A 20 13.57 -6.30 -11.51
N GLN A 21 13.31 -5.27 -12.30
CA GLN A 21 13.39 -3.88 -11.84
C GLN A 21 12.47 -3.64 -10.65
N LEU A 22 11.19 -4.02 -10.75
CA LEU A 22 10.23 -3.92 -9.64
C LEU A 22 10.66 -4.74 -8.42
N LEU A 23 11.16 -5.95 -8.64
CA LEU A 23 11.64 -6.82 -7.56
C LEU A 23 12.81 -6.18 -6.81
N ASN A 24 13.76 -5.59 -7.55
CA ASN A 24 14.89 -4.90 -6.95
C ASN A 24 14.46 -3.61 -6.23
N ILE A 25 13.54 -2.83 -6.81
CA ILE A 25 12.93 -1.67 -6.14
C ILE A 25 12.27 -2.05 -4.83
N ARG A 26 11.48 -3.14 -4.84
CA ARG A 26 10.81 -3.63 -3.63
C ARG A 26 11.83 -3.98 -2.55
N ASN A 27 12.82 -4.79 -2.90
CA ASN A 27 13.84 -5.22 -1.95
C ASN A 27 14.64 -4.02 -1.42
N TYR A 28 15.05 -3.11 -2.30
CA TYR A 28 15.71 -1.87 -1.90
C TYR A 28 14.90 -1.10 -0.86
N VAL A 29 13.60 -0.88 -1.09
CA VAL A 29 12.75 -0.18 -0.12
C VAL A 29 12.63 -0.94 1.21
N TYR A 30 12.52 -2.27 1.16
CA TYR A 30 12.45 -3.09 2.37
C TYR A 30 13.76 -3.09 3.16
N ASP A 31 14.90 -2.96 2.48
CA ASP A 31 16.22 -2.84 3.10
C ASP A 31 16.44 -1.45 3.73
N GLN A 32 15.79 -0.41 3.19
CA GLN A 32 15.95 0.97 3.67
C GLN A 32 15.01 1.34 4.82
N LEU A 33 13.91 0.62 5.02
CA LEU A 33 12.87 0.99 5.96
C LEU A 33 12.62 -0.10 7.00
N SER A 34 12.49 0.30 8.27
CA SER A 34 11.80 -0.49 9.29
C SER A 34 10.33 -0.09 9.35
N TYR A 35 9.44 -0.99 9.76
CA TYR A 35 8.02 -0.68 9.88
C TYR A 35 7.73 0.16 11.13
N GLY A 36 6.86 1.16 10.99
CA GLY A 36 6.39 1.98 12.10
C GLY A 36 5.02 2.57 11.83
N VAL A 37 4.12 2.49 12.82
CA VAL A 37 2.76 3.03 12.69
C VAL A 37 2.78 4.55 12.90
N THR A 38 2.20 5.29 11.94
CA THR A 38 2.02 6.75 12.04
C THR A 38 0.67 7.16 11.44
N ALA A 39 0.05 8.19 12.02
CA ALA A 39 -1.16 8.82 11.48
C ALA A 39 -0.86 9.88 10.41
N LYS A 40 0.41 10.31 10.30
CA LYS A 40 0.87 11.32 9.34
C LYS A 40 1.78 10.64 8.31
N ILE A 41 1.47 10.85 7.03
CA ILE A 41 2.25 10.36 5.90
C ILE A 41 3.16 11.48 5.42
N ASP A 42 4.49 11.29 5.52
CA ASP A 42 5.47 12.25 4.99
C ASP A 42 5.83 11.94 3.53
N THR A 43 6.57 12.85 2.89
CA THR A 43 7.00 12.67 1.49
C THR A 43 8.09 11.59 1.37
N PRO A 44 8.22 10.90 0.22
CA PRO A 44 9.15 9.78 0.07
C PRO A 44 10.61 10.09 0.45
N ASP A 45 11.06 11.32 0.23
CA ASP A 45 12.39 11.78 0.62
C ASP A 45 12.58 11.83 2.14
N ILE A 46 11.61 12.38 2.90
CA ILE A 46 11.66 12.40 4.37
C ILE A 46 11.59 10.97 4.91
N VAL A 47 10.72 10.14 4.34
CA VAL A 47 10.57 8.73 4.74
C VAL A 47 11.88 7.97 4.56
N LEU A 48 12.53 8.15 3.40
CA LEU A 48 13.79 7.50 3.08
C LEU A 48 14.93 7.96 4.00
N GLU A 49 15.01 9.27 4.30
CA GLU A 49 15.99 9.80 5.26
C GLU A 49 15.75 9.29 6.70
N ARG A 50 14.47 9.12 7.07
CA ARG A 50 14.07 8.65 8.40
C ARG A 50 14.33 7.15 8.61
N GLY A 51 14.29 6.35 7.55
CA GLY A 51 14.47 4.89 7.63
C GLY A 51 13.34 4.14 8.32
N VAL A 52 12.20 4.79 8.58
CA VAL A 52 11.02 4.18 9.22
C VAL A 52 9.76 4.64 8.50
N GLY A 53 8.86 3.70 8.18
CA GLY A 53 7.63 4.01 7.45
C GLY A 53 6.43 3.14 7.83
N SER A 54 5.24 3.71 7.69
CA SER A 54 3.96 2.98 7.70
C SER A 54 3.65 2.36 6.33
N CYS A 55 2.64 1.49 6.23
CA CYS A 55 2.26 0.86 4.96
C CYS A 55 1.98 1.89 3.85
N GLY A 56 1.36 3.02 4.20
CA GLY A 56 1.14 4.13 3.27
C GLY A 56 2.41 4.81 2.79
N GLU A 57 3.42 4.93 3.65
CA GLU A 57 4.71 5.53 3.31
C GLU A 57 5.58 4.57 2.48
N TYR A 58 5.53 3.27 2.77
CA TYR A 58 6.11 2.23 1.91
C TYR A 58 5.54 2.28 0.50
N VAL A 59 4.21 2.30 0.36
CA VAL A 59 3.55 2.46 -0.95
C VAL A 59 3.99 3.76 -1.61
N GLY A 60 4.03 4.87 -0.88
CA GLY A 60 4.49 6.16 -1.39
C GLY A 60 5.89 6.09 -2.02
N LEU A 61 6.85 5.49 -1.31
CA LEU A 61 8.22 5.35 -1.79
C LEU A 61 8.32 4.36 -2.96
N LEU A 62 7.67 3.18 -2.88
CA LEU A 62 7.62 2.20 -3.97
C LEU A 62 7.06 2.80 -5.26
N LEU A 63 5.94 3.53 -5.17
CA LEU A 63 5.34 4.21 -6.32
C LEU A 63 6.29 5.27 -6.91
N ALA A 64 7.02 6.01 -6.06
CA ALA A 64 7.97 7.01 -6.51
C ALA A 64 9.13 6.37 -7.29
N LEU A 65 9.78 5.34 -6.74
CA LEU A 65 10.91 4.67 -7.38
C LEU A 65 10.49 3.94 -8.67
N ALA A 66 9.32 3.29 -8.67
CA ALA A 66 8.77 2.63 -9.86
C ALA A 66 8.47 3.63 -11.00
N ARG A 67 7.83 4.76 -10.68
CA ARG A 67 7.51 5.79 -11.69
C ARG A 67 8.74 6.46 -12.27
N LEU A 68 9.78 6.68 -11.45
CA LEU A 68 11.07 7.18 -11.92
C LEU A 68 11.78 6.21 -12.87
N ASN A 69 11.42 4.92 -12.83
CA ASN A 69 11.88 3.88 -13.75
C ASN A 69 10.85 3.55 -14.86
N ASN A 70 9.88 4.44 -15.11
CA ASN A 70 8.85 4.29 -16.15
C ASN A 70 7.93 3.07 -15.99
N ILE A 71 7.73 2.62 -14.76
CA ILE A 71 6.84 1.50 -14.45
C ILE A 71 5.49 2.05 -14.02
N GLY A 72 4.43 1.70 -14.77
CA GLY A 72 3.06 2.08 -14.43
C GLY A 72 2.63 1.44 -13.12
N CYS A 73 2.27 2.23 -12.11
CA CYS A 73 1.85 1.72 -10.82
C CYS A 73 0.85 2.65 -10.11
N ARG A 74 -0.01 2.05 -9.29
CA ARG A 74 -1.06 2.75 -8.53
C ARG A 74 -1.19 2.17 -7.13
N THR A 75 -1.59 3.02 -6.19
CA THR A 75 -1.99 2.57 -4.85
C THR A 75 -3.32 1.83 -4.94
N VAL A 76 -3.43 0.76 -4.17
CA VAL A 76 -4.66 0.03 -3.97
C VAL A 76 -4.81 -0.23 -2.48
N GLY A 77 -6.03 -0.29 -2.00
CA GLY A 77 -6.30 -0.86 -0.69
C GLY A 77 -6.90 0.08 0.30
N ARG A 78 -7.55 -0.54 1.29
CA ARG A 78 -8.15 0.14 2.44
C ARG A 78 -8.10 -0.71 3.72
N TYR A 79 -8.42 -2.01 3.68
CA TYR A 79 -8.50 -2.83 4.90
C TYR A 79 -8.00 -4.28 4.72
N LYS A 80 -7.33 -4.82 5.76
CA LYS A 80 -7.14 -6.28 5.94
C LYS A 80 -8.49 -6.91 6.32
N CYS A 81 -8.69 -8.19 5.96
CA CYS A 81 -9.90 -8.95 6.30
C CYS A 81 -10.21 -8.93 7.81
N PRO A 82 -11.45 -9.20 8.25
CA PRO A 82 -11.75 -9.42 9.66
C PRO A 82 -11.06 -10.69 10.15
N ALA A 83 -10.76 -10.72 11.45
CA ALA A 83 -10.23 -11.90 12.12
C ALA A 83 -11.15 -13.14 12.00
N PHE A 84 -12.44 -12.96 11.72
CA PHE A 84 -13.46 -14.01 11.63
C PHE A 84 -14.16 -14.02 10.25
N ALA A 85 -13.36 -14.14 9.18
CA ALA A 85 -13.84 -14.12 7.80
C ALA A 85 -14.77 -15.30 7.42
N ASP A 86 -14.84 -16.33 8.27
CA ASP A 86 -15.75 -17.47 8.14
C ASP A 86 -17.21 -17.13 8.54
N ARG A 87 -17.43 -16.04 9.28
CA ARG A 87 -18.77 -15.65 9.74
C ARG A 87 -19.54 -14.93 8.64
N LYS A 88 -20.56 -15.61 8.12
CA LYS A 88 -21.46 -15.08 7.08
C LYS A 88 -22.70 -14.43 7.70
N GLY A 89 -23.24 -13.39 7.06
CA GLY A 89 -24.51 -12.76 7.44
C GLY A 89 -24.48 -11.85 8.68
N VAL A 90 -23.31 -11.59 9.27
CA VAL A 90 -23.16 -10.68 10.41
C VAL A 90 -22.26 -9.49 10.07
N PRO A 91 -22.43 -8.32 10.69
CA PRO A 91 -21.48 -7.21 10.56
C PRO A 91 -20.12 -7.59 11.16
N LEU A 92 -19.07 -7.43 10.36
CA LEU A 92 -17.67 -7.63 10.74
C LEU A 92 -16.89 -6.32 10.59
N GLU A 93 -15.87 -6.18 11.43
CA GLU A 93 -14.95 -5.05 11.42
C GLU A 93 -13.59 -5.50 10.84
N PRO A 94 -12.93 -4.64 10.04
CA PRO A 94 -11.61 -4.95 9.52
C PRO A 94 -10.61 -5.08 10.67
N GLU A 95 -9.63 -5.97 10.53
CA GLU A 95 -8.59 -6.12 11.55
C GLU A 95 -7.65 -4.92 11.58
N PHE A 96 -7.22 -4.46 10.39
CA PHE A 96 -6.34 -3.30 10.23
C PHE A 96 -6.67 -2.50 8.96
N ASN A 97 -6.36 -1.20 8.97
CA ASN A 97 -6.24 -0.43 7.73
C ASN A 97 -4.97 -0.88 7.02
N HIS A 98 -5.05 -1.09 5.70
CA HIS A 98 -3.90 -1.52 4.93
C HIS A 98 -3.98 -1.07 3.49
N VAL A 99 -2.81 -0.82 2.91
CA VAL A 99 -2.64 -0.30 1.57
C VAL A 99 -1.48 -1.03 0.91
N TRP A 100 -1.69 -1.43 -0.33
CA TRP A 100 -0.73 -2.09 -1.19
C TRP A 100 -0.63 -1.34 -2.51
N LEU A 101 -0.02 -1.95 -3.52
CA LEU A 101 0.06 -1.38 -4.85
C LEU A 101 -0.23 -2.41 -5.94
N GLU A 102 -0.65 -1.90 -7.09
CA GLU A 102 -0.63 -2.65 -8.34
C GLU A 102 0.36 -2.00 -9.29
N PHE A 103 1.04 -2.82 -10.07
CA PHE A 103 1.87 -2.38 -11.18
C PHE A 103 1.37 -2.97 -12.50
N TYR A 104 1.63 -2.28 -13.59
CA TYR A 104 1.24 -2.70 -14.92
C TYR A 104 2.35 -3.51 -15.56
N LEU A 105 2.04 -4.75 -15.92
CA LEU A 105 2.90 -5.64 -16.69
C LEU A 105 2.37 -5.72 -18.13
N PRO A 106 3.14 -5.26 -19.14
CA PRO A 106 2.72 -5.36 -20.53
C PRO A 106 2.35 -6.79 -20.92
N GLY A 107 1.17 -6.96 -21.53
CA GLY A 107 0.63 -8.27 -21.91
C GLY A 107 -0.13 -9.03 -20.81
N PHE A 108 -0.01 -8.61 -19.54
CA PHE A 108 -0.70 -9.25 -18.41
C PHE A 108 -1.73 -8.33 -17.73
N GLY A 109 -1.49 -7.02 -17.74
CA GLY A 109 -2.38 -6.05 -17.10
C GLY A 109 -1.90 -5.62 -15.71
N TRP A 110 -2.84 -5.31 -14.82
CA TRP A 110 -2.53 -4.86 -13.45
C TRP A 110 -2.28 -6.06 -12.54
N VAL A 111 -1.11 -6.08 -11.90
CA VAL A 111 -0.65 -7.15 -11.02
C VAL A 111 -0.43 -6.57 -9.62
N PRO A 112 -0.97 -7.20 -8.56
CA PRO A 112 -0.82 -6.70 -7.21
C PRO A 112 0.53 -7.07 -6.59
N MET A 113 1.02 -6.21 -5.69
CA MET A 113 2.21 -6.42 -4.88
C MET A 113 1.97 -5.88 -3.47
N GLU A 114 2.42 -6.63 -2.47
CA GLU A 114 2.38 -6.17 -1.08
C GLU A 114 3.36 -5.01 -0.83
N SER A 115 2.94 -4.04 -0.02
CA SER A 115 3.66 -2.82 0.31
C SER A 115 4.86 -3.04 1.23
N ASN A 116 4.81 -3.99 2.15
CA ASN A 116 5.81 -4.20 3.20
C ASN A 116 5.97 -5.70 3.51
N PRO A 117 7.04 -6.11 4.21
CA PRO A 117 7.25 -7.53 4.54
C PRO A 117 6.46 -8.01 5.77
N ASP A 118 5.49 -7.27 6.31
CA ASP A 118 4.76 -7.61 7.55
C ASP A 118 5.70 -7.94 8.75
N ASP A 119 6.84 -7.23 8.89
CA ASP A 119 7.89 -7.47 9.91
C ASP A 119 8.53 -8.87 9.85
N LEU A 120 8.40 -9.58 8.72
CA LEU A 120 9.01 -10.88 8.50
C LEU A 120 10.46 -10.70 8.04
N GLN A 121 11.40 -10.75 8.98
CA GLN A 121 12.87 -10.74 8.82
C GLN A 121 13.50 -9.44 8.31
N GLU A 122 14.45 -8.92 9.10
CA GLU A 122 15.44 -7.94 8.64
C GLU A 122 16.50 -8.63 7.76
N GLY A 123 16.82 -8.05 6.60
CA GLY A 123 17.98 -8.45 5.77
C GLY A 123 17.73 -9.52 4.69
N GLY A 124 16.48 -9.94 4.47
CA GLY A 124 16.11 -10.86 3.39
C GLY A 124 16.71 -12.28 3.50
N PRO A 125 16.51 -13.15 2.49
CA PRO A 125 15.76 -12.90 1.25
C PRO A 125 14.25 -12.77 1.50
N TYR A 126 13.65 -11.72 0.96
CA TYR A 126 12.22 -11.47 1.12
C TYR A 126 11.37 -12.47 0.31
N PRO A 127 10.31 -13.04 0.90
CA PRO A 127 9.43 -13.98 0.21
C PRO A 127 8.86 -13.42 -1.10
N LEU A 128 8.87 -14.24 -2.16
CA LEU A 128 8.26 -13.85 -3.45
C LEU A 128 6.75 -14.04 -3.50
N ARG A 129 6.16 -14.75 -2.52
CA ARG A 129 4.74 -15.13 -2.51
C ARG A 129 3.76 -13.95 -2.63
N PHE A 130 4.18 -12.74 -2.27
CA PHE A 130 3.37 -11.52 -2.35
C PHE A 130 3.93 -10.45 -3.29
N PHE A 131 4.80 -10.86 -4.23
CA PHE A 131 5.34 -9.97 -5.25
C PHE A 131 4.33 -9.70 -6.39
N MET A 132 3.64 -10.76 -6.82
CA MET A 132 2.63 -10.73 -7.88
C MET A 132 1.29 -11.28 -7.36
N GLY A 133 1.11 -11.18 -6.05
CA GLY A 133 0.03 -11.77 -5.30
C GLY A 133 -0.13 -11.00 -4.02
N LEU A 134 -1.26 -11.20 -3.37
CA LEU A 134 -1.55 -10.56 -2.11
C LEU A 134 -1.53 -11.59 -1.00
N ALA A 135 -1.06 -11.13 0.16
CA ALA A 135 -1.18 -11.87 1.39
C ALA A 135 -2.63 -11.79 1.87
N TRP A 136 -3.22 -12.87 2.39
CA TRP A 136 -4.55 -12.79 3.03
C TRP A 136 -5.68 -12.34 2.07
N TYR A 137 -6.89 -12.28 2.61
CA TYR A 137 -8.04 -11.68 1.94
C TYR A 137 -7.96 -10.15 2.09
N HIS A 138 -8.01 -9.44 0.97
CA HIS A 138 -7.98 -7.98 0.93
C HIS A 138 -9.35 -7.39 0.61
N VAL A 139 -9.71 -6.31 1.28
CA VAL A 139 -10.95 -5.58 0.99
C VAL A 139 -10.60 -4.28 0.27
N GLU A 140 -10.94 -4.22 -1.01
CA GLU A 140 -10.87 -3.00 -1.81
C GLU A 140 -12.26 -2.33 -1.84
N ILE A 141 -12.36 -1.09 -1.35
CA ILE A 141 -13.55 -0.27 -1.64
C ILE A 141 -13.46 0.18 -3.10
N GLY A 142 -14.59 0.10 -3.81
CA GLY A 142 -14.72 0.36 -5.24
C GLY A 142 -13.82 1.46 -5.82
N LYS A 143 -13.24 1.14 -6.99
CA LYS A 143 -12.35 2.03 -7.74
C LYS A 143 -13.09 3.33 -8.11
N GLY A 144 -12.44 4.47 -7.88
CA GLY A 144 -12.99 5.80 -8.21
C GLY A 144 -13.78 6.49 -7.10
N ILE A 145 -13.96 5.85 -5.93
CA ILE A 145 -14.63 6.48 -4.79
C ILE A 145 -13.67 7.44 -4.08
N LYS A 146 -13.89 8.74 -4.22
CA LYS A 146 -13.16 9.79 -3.48
C LYS A 146 -13.64 9.83 -2.03
N PHE A 147 -12.72 9.97 -1.09
CA PHE A 147 -13.08 10.31 0.29
C PHE A 147 -13.72 11.70 0.36
N GLU A 148 -14.66 11.88 1.28
CA GLU A 148 -15.31 13.17 1.49
C GLU A 148 -14.32 14.26 1.94
N THR A 149 -14.58 15.49 1.52
CA THR A 149 -13.77 16.65 1.95
C THR A 149 -14.34 17.20 3.24
N LEU A 150 -13.53 17.24 4.31
CA LEU A 150 -13.93 17.88 5.57
C LEU A 150 -14.07 19.40 5.40
N LYS A 151 -15.25 19.93 5.68
CA LYS A 151 -15.55 21.36 5.66
C LYS A 151 -16.13 21.81 7.01
N ASN A 152 -15.71 22.97 7.50
CA ASN A 152 -16.33 23.65 8.64
C ASN A 152 -17.10 24.87 8.09
N LYS A 153 -18.43 24.88 8.26
CA LYS A 153 -19.33 25.93 7.72
C LYS A 153 -19.07 26.25 6.24
N GLY A 154 -18.82 25.22 5.42
CA GLY A 154 -18.56 25.35 3.98
C GLY A 154 -17.10 25.61 3.60
N ILE A 155 -16.21 25.91 4.56
CA ILE A 155 -14.79 26.19 4.32
C ILE A 155 -13.97 24.90 4.51
N PRO A 156 -13.10 24.50 3.56
CA PRO A 156 -12.23 23.35 3.73
C PRO A 156 -11.36 23.46 4.99
N VAL A 157 -11.32 22.38 5.77
CA VAL A 157 -10.50 22.33 6.99
C VAL A 157 -9.05 22.00 6.63
N ASN A 158 -8.10 22.70 7.26
CA ASN A 158 -6.69 22.36 7.13
C ASN A 158 -6.41 21.01 7.81
N LYS A 159 -6.07 20.00 6.99
CA LYS A 159 -5.84 18.62 7.42
C LYS A 159 -4.60 18.46 8.32
N GLU A 160 -3.67 19.40 8.29
CA GLU A 160 -2.50 19.42 9.20
C GLU A 160 -2.88 19.87 10.62
N LYS A 161 -3.97 20.64 10.75
CA LYS A 161 -4.47 21.12 12.05
C LYS A 161 -5.54 20.22 12.64
N VAL A 162 -6.36 19.59 11.79
CA VAL A 162 -7.47 18.73 12.21
C VAL A 162 -7.56 17.52 11.28
N SER A 163 -7.30 16.33 11.82
CA SER A 163 -7.46 15.06 11.13
C SER A 163 -8.89 14.54 11.27
N ILE A 164 -9.46 14.00 10.19
CA ILE A 164 -10.77 13.33 10.24
C ILE A 164 -10.77 12.14 11.21
N GLY A 165 -9.61 11.47 11.37
CA GLY A 165 -9.46 10.36 12.32
C GLY A 165 -9.58 10.80 13.80
N ASN A 166 -9.37 12.08 14.11
CA ASN A 166 -9.59 12.60 15.46
C ASN A 166 -11.05 12.99 15.72
N LEU A 167 -11.85 13.14 14.65
CA LEU A 167 -13.24 13.58 14.72
C LEU A 167 -14.25 12.45 14.48
N ALA A 168 -13.82 11.37 13.83
CA ALA A 168 -14.67 10.24 13.49
C ALA A 168 -13.92 8.93 13.77
N ILE A 169 -14.60 8.04 14.49
CA ILE A 169 -14.20 6.63 14.57
C ILE A 169 -14.56 6.02 13.21
N ASN A 170 -13.56 5.44 12.55
CA ASN A 170 -13.76 4.77 11.26
C ASN A 170 -14.46 3.42 11.51
N HIS A 171 -15.78 3.42 11.73
CA HIS A 171 -16.61 2.21 11.89
C HIS A 171 -16.94 1.59 10.53
N VAL A 172 -15.92 1.24 9.75
CA VAL A 172 -16.17 0.44 8.55
C VAL A 172 -16.63 -0.94 8.98
N ARG A 173 -17.82 -1.30 8.54
CA ARG A 173 -18.39 -2.64 8.71
C ARG A 173 -18.74 -3.21 7.36
N PHE A 174 -18.55 -4.50 7.23
CA PHE A 174 -18.99 -5.24 6.06
C PHE A 174 -19.61 -6.56 6.50
N THR A 175 -20.42 -7.12 5.61
CA THR A 175 -21.07 -8.40 5.82
C THR A 175 -20.65 -9.31 4.70
N ILE A 176 -20.03 -10.44 5.06
CA ILE A 176 -19.73 -11.50 4.11
C ILE A 176 -21.06 -12.22 3.84
N LEU A 177 -21.55 -12.15 2.61
CA LEU A 177 -22.82 -12.77 2.23
C LEU A 177 -22.60 -14.25 1.91
N GLU A 178 -21.75 -14.52 0.93
CA GLU A 178 -21.43 -15.85 0.44
C GLU A 178 -20.08 -15.87 -0.27
N GLU A 179 -19.54 -17.06 -0.49
CA GLU A 179 -18.42 -17.26 -1.40
C GLU A 179 -18.97 -17.41 -2.81
N LEU A 180 -18.36 -16.73 -3.78
CA LEU A 180 -18.68 -16.97 -5.18
C LEU A 180 -18.15 -18.35 -5.55
N LEU A 181 -19.04 -19.26 -5.92
CA LEU A 181 -18.65 -20.49 -6.58
C LEU A 181 -17.97 -20.10 -7.89
N ASN A 182 -16.77 -20.65 -8.16
CA ASN A 182 -16.16 -20.49 -9.47
C ASN A 182 -17.14 -21.08 -10.48
N ASN A 183 -17.76 -20.23 -11.31
CA ASN A 183 -18.42 -20.71 -12.51
C ASN A 183 -17.31 -21.26 -13.40
N GLU A 184 -17.27 -22.59 -13.56
CA GLU A 184 -16.44 -23.25 -14.57
C GLU A 184 -16.75 -22.73 -15.98
#